data_AF-A0A6B2BXV3-F1
#
_entry.id   AF-A0A6B2BXV3-F1
#
_cell.length_a   1.000
_cell.length_b   1.000
_cell.length_c   1.000
_cell.angle_alpha   90.00
_cell.angle_beta   90.00
_cell.angle_gamma   90.00
#
_symmetry.space_group_name_H-M   'P 1'
#
loop_
_entity.id
_entity.type
_entity.pdbx_description
1 polymer ?
#
loop_
_entity_poly.entity_id
_entity_poly.type
_entity_poly.pdbx_seq_one_letter_code
_entity_poly.pdbx_strand_id
1 'polypeptide(L)' 'MKKIKVSKLSDEELWRNLSELRKELLRLNNLRNMRMLGKESGSIKSVKRNIARILTEIKRRQQMK' A
#
# COMPACT_ATOMS: atom_id res chain seq x y z
N MET A 1 6.91 3.04 7.40
CA MET A 1 6.66 1.69 6.82
C MET A 1 7.82 1.29 5.91
N LYS A 2 8.22 0.00 5.94
CA LYS A 2 9.28 -0.52 5.06
C LYS A 2 8.78 -0.65 3.61
N LYS A 3 9.71 -0.55 2.65
CA LYS A 3 9.43 -0.76 1.22
C LYS A 3 9.08 -2.23 0.98
N ILE A 4 7.94 -2.50 0.34
CA ILE A 4 7.54 -3.86 -0.06
C ILE A 4 8.33 -4.30 -1.29
N LYS A 5 8.87 -5.51 -1.25
CA LYS A 5 9.59 -6.14 -2.37
C LYS A 5 8.58 -6.92 -3.24
N VAL A 6 7.87 -6.21 -4.10
CA VAL A 6 6.75 -6.74 -4.91
C VAL A 6 7.14 -7.87 -5.87
N SER A 7 8.40 -7.91 -6.33
CA SER A 7 8.91 -8.94 -7.24
C SER A 7 9.02 -10.33 -6.61
N LYS A 8 8.95 -10.43 -5.28
CA LYS A 8 9.04 -11.71 -4.54
C LYS A 8 7.69 -12.29 -4.14
N LEU A 9 6.60 -11.57 -4.42
CA LEU A 9 5.26 -11.94 -3.97
C LEU A 9 4.53 -12.76 -5.04
N SER A 10 3.70 -13.72 -4.63
CA SER A 10 2.72 -14.36 -5.50
C SER A 10 1.61 -13.39 -5.91
N ASP A 11 0.81 -13.75 -6.92
CA ASP A 11 -0.33 -12.93 -7.35
C ASP A 11 -1.34 -12.76 -6.20
N GLU A 12 -1.63 -13.82 -5.46
CA GLU A 12 -2.50 -13.80 -4.27
C GLU A 12 -1.93 -12.90 -3.17
N GLU A 13 -0.63 -12.99 -2.92
CA GLU A 13 0.03 -12.12 -1.94
C GLU A 13 -0.01 -10.66 -2.35
N LEU A 14 0.13 -10.33 -3.64
CA LEU A 14 -0.01 -8.97 -4.14
C LEU A 14 -1.40 -8.41 -3.86
N TRP A 15 -2.46 -9.17 -4.17
CA TRP A 15 -3.84 -8.76 -3.92
C TRP A 15 -4.15 -8.64 -2.42
N ARG A 16 -3.66 -9.58 -1.61
CA ARG A 16 -3.79 -9.52 -0.15
C ARG A 16 -3.11 -8.28 0.42
N ASN A 17 -1.85 -8.04 0.05
CA ASN A 17 -1.11 -6.86 0.49
C ASN A 17 -1.77 -5.55 0.02
N LEU A 18 -2.35 -5.52 -1.19
CA LEU A 18 -3.09 -4.36 -1.67
C LEU A 18 -4.31 -4.05 -0.80
N SER A 19 -5.07 -5.08 -0.40
CA SER A 19 -6.23 -4.94 0.48
C SER A 19 -5.83 -4.38 1.84
N GLU A 20 -4.81 -4.95 2.46
CA GLU A 20 -4.32 -4.50 3.77
C GLU A 20 -3.79 -3.07 3.76
N LEU A 21 -3.03 -2.69 2.71
CA LEU A 21 -2.57 -1.31 2.56
C LEU A 21 -3.70 -0.31 2.35
N ARG A 22 -4.78 -0.69 1.66
CA ARG A 22 -5.96 0.17 1.48
C ARG A 22 -6.70 0.38 2.80
N LYS A 23 -6.86 -0.67 3.61
CA LYS A 23 -7.44 -0.56 4.97
C LYS A 23 -6.59 0.36 5.85
N GLU A 24 -5.27 0.18 5.82
CA GLU A 24 -4.36 1.04 6.59
C GLU A 24 -4.41 2.49 6.11
N LEU A 25 -4.46 2.73 4.80
CA LEU A 25 -4.62 4.08 4.27
C LEU A 25 -5.92 4.74 4.74
N LEU A 26 -7.02 3.99 4.78
CA LEU A 26 -8.29 4.47 5.31
C LEU A 26 -8.18 4.83 6.80
N ARG A 27 -7.59 3.93 7.62
CA ARG A 27 -7.34 4.18 9.04
C ARG A 27 -6.54 5.46 9.26
N LEU A 28 -5.44 5.63 8.53
CA LEU A 28 -4.59 6.81 8.65
C LEU A 28 -5.29 8.09 8.17
N ASN A 29 -6.09 8.03 7.10
CA ASN A 29 -6.87 9.18 6.66
C ASN A 29 -7.92 9.58 7.71
N ASN A 30 -8.57 8.63 8.38
CA ASN A 30 -9.52 8.92 9.45
C ASN A 30 -8.84 9.59 10.64
N LEU A 31 -7.69 9.07 11.09
CA LEU A 31 -6.88 9.70 12.14
C LEU A 31 -6.46 11.12 11.76
N ARG A 32 -6.11 11.34 10.48
CA ARG A 32 -5.79 12.68 9.97
C ARG A 32 -6.96 13.63 10.08
N ASN A 33 -8.13 13.19 9.65
CA ASN A 33 -9.35 13.99 9.67
C ASN A 33 -9.77 14.35 11.10
N MET A 34 -9.56 13.43 12.05
CA MET A 34 -9.79 13.66 13.49
C MET A 34 -8.70 14.53 14.15
N ARG A 35 -7.70 15.02 13.41
CA ARG A 35 -6.51 15.73 13.93
C ARG A 35 -5.69 14.93 14.95
N MET A 36 -5.85 13.60 14.95
CA MET A 36 -5.12 12.67 15.82
C MET A 36 -3.89 12.07 15.14
N LEU A 37 -3.64 12.44 13.88
CA LEU A 37 -2.46 12.00 13.14
C LEU A 37 -1.24 12.79 13.59
N GLY A 38 -0.58 12.31 14.64
CA GLY A 38 0.68 12.85 15.14
C GLY A 38 1.86 12.60 14.18
N LYS A 39 2.95 11.99 14.69
CA LYS A 39 4.15 11.68 13.89
C LYS A 39 3.92 10.65 12.76
N GLU A 40 2.71 10.11 12.64
CA GLU A 40 2.34 9.13 11.61
C GLU A 40 2.10 9.73 10.22
N SER A 41 2.18 11.05 10.03
CA SER A 41 2.02 11.65 8.69
C SER A 41 2.96 11.08 7.61
N GLY A 42 4.19 10.69 7.99
CA GLY A 42 5.13 10.00 7.11
C GLY A 42 4.69 8.57 6.71
N SER A 43 3.82 7.94 7.48
CA SER A 43 3.30 6.61 7.20
C SER A 43 2.34 6.63 6.01
N ILE A 44 1.47 7.64 5.89
CA ILE A 44 0.51 7.80 4.78
C ILE A 44 1.23 7.81 3.43
N LYS A 45 2.28 8.63 3.29
CA LYS A 45 3.07 8.72 2.04
C LYS A 45 3.73 7.38 1.71
N SER A 46 4.22 6.66 2.73
CA SER A 46 4.83 5.35 2.54
C SER A 46 3.83 4.27 2.12
N VAL A 47 2.62 4.27 2.70
CA VAL A 47 1.51 3.38 2.35
C VAL A 47 1.07 3.63 0.90
N LYS A 48 0.83 4.88 0.51
CA LYS A 48 0.49 5.25 -0.88
C LYS A 48 1.53 4.77 -1.89
N ARG A 49 2.82 4.93 -1.56
CA ARG A 49 3.92 4.45 -2.42
C ARG A 49 3.95 2.93 -2.52
N ASN A 50 3.66 2.21 -1.44
CA ASN A 50 3.59 0.76 -1.46
C ASN A 50 2.39 0.25 -2.28
N ILE A 51 1.23 0.91 -2.17
CA ILE A 51 0.06 0.63 -3.03
C ILE A 51 0.41 0.78 -4.50
N ALA A 52 1.03 1.90 -4.88
CA ALA A 52 1.43 2.16 -6.26
C ALA A 52 2.38 1.09 -6.82
N ARG A 53 3.34 0.62 -6.01
CA ARG A 53 4.27 -0.45 -6.40
C ARG A 53 3.55 -1.77 -6.66
N ILE A 54 2.60 -2.15 -5.80
CA ILE A 54 1.82 -3.37 -5.97
C ILE A 54 0.98 -3.30 -7.24
N LEU A 55 0.26 -2.19 -7.46
CA LEU A 55 -0.55 -1.99 -8.66
C LEU A 55 0.31 -2.02 -9.94
N THR A 56 1.51 -1.44 -9.88
CA THR A 56 2.47 -1.48 -11.00
C THR A 56 2.89 -2.92 -11.31
N GLU A 57 3.20 -3.71 -10.28
CA GLU A 57 3.60 -5.10 -10.44
C GLU A 57 2.46 -5.97 -10.99
N ILE A 58 1.24 -5.79 -10.48
CA ILE A 58 0.04 -6.48 -11.00
C ILE A 58 -0.16 -6.17 -12.48
N LYS A 59 -0.12 -4.88 -12.87
CA LYS A 59 -0.27 -4.46 -14.26
C LYS A 59 0.84 -5.05 -15.14
N ARG A 60 2.08 -5.04 -14.66
CA ARG A 60 3.23 -5.63 -15.36
C ARG A 60 3.01 -7.11 -15.64
N ARG A 61 2.51 -7.89 -14.67
CA ARG A 61 2.22 -9.33 -14.83
C ARG A 61 1.08 -9.57 -15.81
N GLN A 62 0.04 -8.73 -15.79
CA GLN A 62 -1.06 -8.82 -16.74
C GLN A 62 -0.65 -8.55 -18.18
N GLN A 63 0.34 -7.69 -18.40
CA GLN A 63 0.88 -7.38 -19.74
C GLN A 63 1.88 -8.42 -20.26
N MET A 64 2.40 -9.30 -19.40
CA MET A 64 3.33 -10.38 -19.77
C MET A 64 2.63 -11.72 -19.98
N LYS A 65 1.32 -11.79 -19.72
CA LYS A 65 0.45 -12.92 -20.08
C LYS A 65 -0.16 -12.66 -21.44
#